data_AF-A0A925GS56-F1
#
_entry.id   AF-A0A925GS56-F1
#
_cell.length_a   1.000
_cell.length_b   1.000
_cell.length_c   1.000
_cell.angle_alpha   90.00
_cell.angle_beta   90.00
_cell.angle_gamma   90.00
#
_symmetry.space_group_name_H-M   'P 1'
#
loop_
_entity.id
_entity.type
_entity.pdbx_description
1 polymer ?
#
loop_
_entity_poly.entity_id
_entity_poly.type
_entity_poly.pdbx_seq_one_letter_code
_entity_poly.pdbx_strand_id
1 'polypeptide(L)'
;MNTKALSLLFEPVLTSGLMSVGPSSKPSDVTPSVTPGSGAGWAIVDRISASSQLARSQRLKELLRYLCQRAWNDDGSDSGTIRIREHEIARDAFGRSVEYDSGQDTLVRVQVSQLRKRLERYFAEEGSSEPEVLLIPQGSYVPVLRRREQPQPPDLVVVPERPTRTSRLVLALAGLSGVLAIVCGVLLFQVLRVPGNAGSGPTVKAFWERFEGDQQTSVILADSALAAVQDALEAPVSVDQYAQRQWDGLLKQHAGSPDEMALL
;
A
#
# COMPACT_ATOMS: atom_id res chain seq x y z
N MET A 1 -12.01 -3.27 -61.04
CA MET A 1 -11.60 -2.80 -62.38
C MET A 1 -11.74 -1.28 -62.38
N ASN A 2 -10.64 -0.53 -62.24
CA ASN A 2 -9.79 -0.01 -63.33
C ASN A 2 -10.62 0.84 -64.32
N THR A 3 -10.25 2.05 -64.75
CA THR A 3 -9.04 2.85 -64.62
C THR A 3 -9.24 4.14 -65.42
N LYS A 4 -8.56 5.21 -65.00
CA LYS A 4 -7.94 6.27 -65.84
C LYS A 4 -8.87 7.22 -66.62
N ALA A 5 -9.09 8.38 -66.01
CA ALA A 5 -9.24 9.63 -66.74
C ALA A 5 -7.87 10.30 -66.93
N LEU A 6 -7.59 10.58 -68.20
CA LEU A 6 -6.99 11.80 -68.75
C LEU A 6 -5.72 12.40 -68.14
N SER A 7 -4.68 12.27 -68.96
CA SER A 7 -3.48 13.08 -69.09
C SER A 7 -3.75 14.58 -69.38
N LEU A 8 -2.66 15.36 -69.23
CA LEU A 8 -2.45 16.77 -69.64
C LEU A 8 -2.77 17.77 -68.51
N LEU A 9 -1.79 18.38 -67.84
CA LEU A 9 -0.83 19.33 -68.41
C LEU A 9 0.50 19.38 -67.63
N PHE A 10 1.59 19.25 -68.40
CA PHE A 10 2.97 19.69 -68.15
C PHE A 10 3.00 21.22 -67.93
N GLU A 11 3.69 21.79 -66.94
CA GLU A 11 5.11 22.26 -66.93
C GLU A 11 5.33 23.12 -65.63
N PRO A 12 6.54 23.60 -65.27
CA PRO A 12 7.15 23.39 -63.96
C PRO A 12 7.44 24.68 -63.19
N VAL A 13 7.69 24.57 -61.88
CA VAL A 13 8.47 25.58 -61.15
C VAL A 13 9.49 24.87 -60.27
N LEU A 14 10.75 24.96 -60.71
CA LEU A 14 11.94 24.74 -59.91
C LEU A 14 12.09 25.88 -58.89
N THR A 15 12.24 25.55 -57.61
CA THR A 15 13.07 26.28 -56.62
C THR A 15 13.26 25.30 -55.45
N SER A 16 14.31 24.47 -55.47
CA SER A 16 15.58 24.72 -54.79
C SER A 16 15.43 24.99 -53.29
N GLY A 17 15.78 24.01 -52.45
CA GLY A 17 15.84 24.20 -51.00
C GLY A 17 16.16 22.96 -50.17
N LEU A 18 17.33 22.35 -50.41
CA LEU A 18 18.22 21.71 -49.42
C LEU A 18 17.65 20.87 -48.25
N MET A 19 17.90 19.56 -48.36
CA MET A 19 18.55 18.67 -47.37
C MET A 19 18.59 19.12 -45.89
N SER A 20 18.00 18.31 -45.00
CA SER A 20 18.74 17.76 -43.84
C SER A 20 17.97 16.62 -43.20
N VAL A 21 18.45 15.39 -43.43
CA VAL A 21 18.12 14.20 -42.66
C VAL A 21 19.02 14.20 -41.43
N GLY A 22 18.43 14.36 -40.24
CA GLY A 22 19.07 14.21 -38.95
C GLY A 22 18.44 13.03 -38.17
N PRO A 23 19.22 12.27 -37.39
CA PRO A 23 18.88 10.88 -37.07
C PRO A 23 17.98 10.72 -35.85
N SER A 24 17.19 9.64 -35.91
CA SER A 24 16.62 8.83 -34.83
C SER A 24 17.05 9.23 -33.40
N SER A 25 16.17 9.94 -32.69
CA SER A 25 16.26 10.13 -31.25
C SER A 25 15.68 8.91 -30.54
N LYS A 26 16.57 8.11 -29.93
CA LYS A 26 16.27 7.05 -28.96
C LYS A 26 15.46 7.60 -27.76
N PRO A 27 14.66 6.76 -27.08
CA PRO A 27 13.94 7.15 -25.87
C PRO A 27 14.94 7.51 -24.77
N SER A 28 14.76 8.70 -24.20
CA SER A 28 15.53 9.23 -23.08
C SER A 28 15.36 8.35 -21.84
N ASP A 29 16.46 7.79 -21.35
CA ASP A 29 16.58 7.31 -19.97
C ASP A 29 16.32 8.50 -19.03
N VAL A 30 15.12 8.55 -18.44
CA VAL A 30 14.82 9.43 -17.31
C VAL A 30 15.52 8.84 -16.09
N THR A 31 16.79 9.17 -15.95
CA THR A 31 17.48 9.04 -14.67
C THR A 31 16.98 10.18 -13.80
N PRO A 32 16.41 9.94 -12.59
CA PRO A 32 16.00 11.03 -11.73
C PRO A 32 17.24 11.84 -11.33
N SER A 33 17.36 13.05 -11.87
CA SER A 33 18.42 14.00 -11.51
C SER A 33 18.16 14.54 -10.11
N VAL A 34 18.61 13.80 -9.09
CA VAL A 34 18.51 14.20 -7.68
C VAL A 34 19.61 15.23 -7.38
N THR A 35 19.30 16.51 -7.50
CA THR A 35 20.19 17.63 -7.14
C THR A 35 20.62 17.53 -5.67
N PRO A 36 21.90 17.68 -5.31
CA PRO A 36 22.32 17.71 -3.91
C PRO A 36 21.73 18.90 -3.18
N GLY A 37 20.85 18.64 -2.19
CA GLY A 37 20.41 19.68 -1.29
C GLY A 37 21.57 20.11 -0.36
N SER A 38 21.71 21.41 -0.14
CA SER A 38 22.87 22.03 0.50
C SER A 38 22.49 22.76 1.79
N GLY A 39 21.90 22.03 2.74
CA GLY A 39 21.47 22.52 4.05
C GLY A 39 22.02 21.67 5.20
N ALA A 40 21.99 22.19 6.44
CA ALA A 40 22.55 21.51 7.62
C ALA A 40 22.00 20.08 7.84
N GLY A 41 20.73 19.85 7.51
CA GLY A 41 20.09 18.54 7.57
C GLY A 41 20.59 17.52 6.53
N TRP A 42 21.37 17.92 5.52
CA TRP A 42 21.91 16.99 4.52
C TRP A 42 23.12 16.23 5.02
N ALA A 43 23.88 16.79 5.97
CA ALA A 43 25.05 16.14 6.52
C ALA A 43 24.72 14.82 7.22
N ILE A 44 23.58 14.74 7.93
CA ILE A 44 23.13 13.49 8.56
C ILE A 44 22.62 12.49 7.51
N VAL A 45 21.97 12.95 6.45
CA VAL A 45 21.49 12.10 5.35
C VAL A 45 22.67 11.43 4.64
N ASP A 46 23.74 12.17 4.41
CA ASP A 46 24.94 11.63 3.77
C ASP A 46 25.65 10.61 4.67
N ARG A 47 25.74 10.86 5.99
CA ARG A 47 26.27 9.88 6.97
C ARG A 47 25.43 8.60 7.02
N ILE A 48 24.11 8.74 7.13
CA ILE A 48 23.19 7.59 7.10
C ILE A 48 23.35 6.81 5.78
N SER A 49 23.48 7.51 4.66
CA SER A 49 23.62 6.88 3.33
C SER A 49 24.94 6.12 3.18
N ALA A 50 26.01 6.57 3.85
CA ALA A 50 27.31 5.89 3.90
C ALA A 50 27.39 4.76 4.94
N SER A 51 26.45 4.69 5.88
CA SER A 51 26.42 3.70 6.97
C SER A 51 26.26 2.26 6.48
N SER A 52 26.67 1.28 7.30
CA SER A 52 26.54 -0.13 6.94
C SER A 52 25.07 -0.56 6.73
N GLN A 53 24.13 0.15 7.39
CA GLN A 53 22.70 -0.12 7.32
C GLN A 53 22.07 0.22 5.95
N LEU A 54 22.58 1.24 5.25
CA LEU A 54 22.03 1.70 3.96
C LEU A 54 23.01 1.60 2.78
N ALA A 55 24.32 1.47 3.00
CA ALA A 55 25.33 1.48 1.94
C ALA A 55 25.06 0.45 0.82
N ARG A 56 24.56 -0.73 1.20
CA ARG A 56 24.26 -1.85 0.27
C ARG A 56 23.00 -1.66 -0.58
N SER A 57 22.12 -0.71 -0.26
CA SER A 57 20.88 -0.51 -1.00
C SER A 57 20.83 0.85 -1.66
N GLN A 58 21.11 0.90 -2.96
CA GLN A 58 20.98 2.12 -3.76
C GLN A 58 19.53 2.64 -3.74
N ARG A 59 18.56 1.73 -3.75
CA ARG A 59 17.14 2.07 -3.76
C ARG A 59 16.68 2.81 -2.51
N LEU A 60 17.12 2.36 -1.33
CA LEU A 60 16.76 3.01 -0.08
C LEU A 60 17.46 4.36 0.08
N LYS A 61 18.69 4.50 -0.45
CA LYS A 61 19.39 5.78 -0.51
C LYS A 61 18.65 6.80 -1.38
N GLU A 62 18.24 6.41 -2.58
CA GLU A 62 17.42 7.25 -3.47
C GLU A 62 16.11 7.66 -2.82
N LEU A 63 15.40 6.71 -2.20
CA LEU A 63 14.16 6.99 -1.49
C LEU A 63 14.37 7.99 -0.34
N LEU A 64 15.37 7.76 0.52
CA LEU A 64 15.67 8.66 1.64
C LEU A 64 15.98 10.08 1.13
N ARG A 65 16.83 10.17 0.11
CA ARG A 65 17.22 11.44 -0.51
C ARG A 65 16.02 12.17 -1.09
N TYR A 66 15.17 11.47 -1.84
CA TYR A 66 13.94 12.01 -2.41
C TYR A 66 13.00 12.58 -1.33
N LEU A 67 12.76 11.80 -0.26
CA LEU A 67 11.87 12.23 0.83
C LEU A 67 12.41 13.48 1.54
N CYS A 68 13.71 13.54 1.82
CA CYS A 68 14.37 14.71 2.42
C CYS A 68 14.33 15.93 1.50
N GLN A 69 14.62 15.74 0.20
CA GLN A 69 14.53 16.79 -0.82
C GLN A 69 13.12 17.41 -0.85
N ARG A 70 12.10 16.54 -0.90
CA ARG A 70 10.71 16.96 -0.99
C ARG A 70 10.21 17.61 0.30
N ALA A 71 10.72 17.20 1.45
CA ALA A 71 10.32 17.77 2.74
C ALA A 71 11.02 19.09 3.08
N TRP A 72 12.25 19.32 2.59
CA TRP A 72 13.05 20.48 2.99
C TRP A 72 13.15 21.57 1.93
N ASN A 73 12.82 21.28 0.67
CA ASN A 73 12.86 22.28 -0.41
C ASN A 73 11.48 22.82 -0.80
N ASP A 74 10.41 22.37 -0.15
CA ASP A 74 9.04 22.81 -0.47
C ASP A 74 8.66 24.00 0.42
N ASP A 75 9.00 25.21 -0.04
CA ASP A 75 8.67 26.50 0.60
C ASP A 75 7.18 26.88 0.49
N GLY A 76 6.35 26.07 -0.18
CA GLY A 76 5.07 26.55 -0.73
C GLY A 76 3.92 25.55 -0.76
N SER A 77 3.67 24.79 0.31
CA SER A 77 2.33 24.21 0.50
C SER A 77 1.40 25.30 1.04
N ASP A 78 0.41 25.72 0.23
CA ASP A 78 -0.65 26.73 0.49
C ASP A 78 -1.48 26.51 1.77
N SER A 79 -1.10 25.58 2.65
CA SER A 79 -1.76 25.31 3.92
C SER A 79 -0.80 24.79 5.00
N GLY A 80 0.41 25.36 5.13
CA GLY A 80 1.28 25.19 6.31
C GLY A 80 1.67 23.75 6.72
N THR A 81 1.32 22.75 5.92
CA THR A 81 1.45 21.32 6.21
C THR A 81 2.06 20.65 4.99
N ILE A 82 3.31 20.22 5.12
CA ILE A 82 4.01 19.45 4.10
C ILE A 82 3.38 18.06 4.06
N ARG A 83 2.98 17.60 2.87
CA ARG A 83 2.45 16.25 2.64
C ARG A 83 3.06 15.67 1.37
N ILE A 84 3.69 14.51 1.50
CA ILE A 84 4.20 13.73 0.36
C ILE A 84 3.19 12.62 0.09
N ARG A 85 2.64 12.55 -1.13
CA ARG A 85 1.65 11.53 -1.52
C ARG A 85 2.34 10.28 -2.07
N GLU A 86 1.73 9.11 -1.86
CA GLU A 86 2.33 7.82 -2.24
C GLU A 86 2.62 7.72 -3.74
N HIS A 87 1.69 8.17 -4.58
CA HIS A 87 1.86 8.19 -6.04
C HIS A 87 3.02 9.08 -6.50
N GLU A 88 3.31 10.18 -5.78
CA GLU A 88 4.45 11.05 -6.08
C GLU A 88 5.76 10.29 -5.83
N ILE A 89 5.82 9.52 -4.74
CA ILE A 89 7.00 8.69 -4.44
C ILE A 89 7.15 7.59 -5.52
N ALA A 90 6.07 6.91 -5.88
CA ALA A 90 6.09 5.85 -6.91
C ALA A 90 6.60 6.36 -8.26
N ARG A 91 6.14 7.54 -8.69
CA ARG A 91 6.57 8.17 -9.93
C ARG A 91 7.99 8.72 -9.84
N ASP A 92 8.24 9.59 -8.86
CA ASP A 92 9.43 10.45 -8.85
C ASP A 92 10.65 9.76 -8.24
N ALA A 93 10.46 8.89 -7.24
CA ALA A 93 11.54 8.06 -6.71
C ALA A 93 11.61 6.73 -7.44
N PHE A 94 10.46 6.09 -7.75
CA PHE A 94 10.46 4.73 -8.29
C PHE A 94 10.39 4.60 -9.82
N GLY A 95 10.08 5.67 -10.56
CA GLY A 95 9.97 5.64 -12.02
C GLY A 95 8.73 4.87 -12.53
N ARG A 96 7.69 4.71 -11.70
CA ARG A 96 6.45 4.02 -12.08
C ARG A 96 5.55 4.91 -12.95
N SER A 97 4.72 4.27 -13.78
CA SER A 97 3.78 4.97 -14.67
C SER A 97 2.71 5.73 -13.88
N VAL A 98 2.01 6.63 -14.58
CA VAL A 98 0.90 7.43 -14.03
C VAL A 98 -0.29 6.55 -13.59
N GLU A 99 -0.33 5.28 -14.01
CA GLU A 99 -1.39 4.31 -13.67
C GLU A 99 -1.12 3.59 -12.33
N TYR A 100 -0.10 4.02 -11.57
CA TYR A 100 0.19 3.44 -10.25
C TYR A 100 -1.02 3.55 -9.30
N ASP A 101 -1.57 2.41 -8.92
CA ASP A 101 -2.61 2.30 -7.90
C ASP A 101 -2.02 1.88 -6.54
N SER A 102 -2.01 2.82 -5.60
CA SER A 102 -1.57 2.58 -4.21
C SER A 102 -2.42 1.56 -3.43
N GLY A 103 -3.59 1.18 -3.95
CA GLY A 103 -4.42 0.11 -3.40
C GLY A 103 -3.92 -1.29 -3.78
N GLN A 104 -3.33 -1.43 -4.97
CA GLN A 104 -2.89 -2.72 -5.52
C GLN A 104 -1.36 -2.92 -5.44
N ASP A 105 -0.58 -1.84 -5.57
CA ASP A 105 0.88 -1.89 -5.48
C ASP A 105 1.34 -1.49 -4.06
N THR A 106 2.08 -2.40 -3.41
CA THR A 106 2.61 -2.21 -2.06
C THR A 106 4.06 -1.74 -2.03
N LEU A 107 4.69 -1.54 -3.19
CA LEU A 107 6.11 -1.24 -3.35
C LEU A 107 6.56 -0.07 -2.47
N VAL A 108 5.89 1.08 -2.55
CA VAL A 108 6.26 2.27 -1.77
C VAL A 108 6.13 2.00 -0.27
N ARG A 109 5.03 1.38 0.15
CA ARG A 109 4.78 1.06 1.57
C ARG A 109 5.83 0.11 2.13
N VAL A 110 6.22 -0.91 1.37
CA VAL A 110 7.26 -1.88 1.76
C VAL A 110 8.62 -1.20 1.84
N GLN A 111 9.00 -0.41 0.83
CA GLN A 111 10.31 0.26 0.79
C GLN A 111 10.44 1.30 1.90
N VAL A 112 9.41 2.10 2.17
CA VAL A 112 9.41 3.06 3.29
C VAL A 112 9.46 2.32 4.63
N SER A 113 8.74 1.20 4.77
CA SER A 113 8.79 0.39 6.00
C SER A 113 10.19 -0.21 6.22
N GLN A 114 10.85 -0.64 5.15
CA GLN A 114 12.24 -1.10 5.22
C GLN A 114 13.19 0.04 5.57
N LEU A 115 13.00 1.23 4.99
CA LEU A 115 13.79 2.42 5.31
C LEU A 115 13.67 2.77 6.79
N ARG A 116 12.45 2.81 7.36
CA ARG A 116 12.23 3.06 8.80
C ARG A 116 13.02 2.10 9.68
N LYS A 117 12.93 0.78 9.41
CA LYS A 117 13.68 -0.24 10.15
C LYS A 117 15.20 -0.03 10.07
N ARG A 118 15.71 0.40 8.92
CA ARG A 118 17.15 0.67 8.74
C ARG A 118 17.59 1.93 9.47
N LEU A 119 16.78 2.98 9.47
CA LEU A 119 17.03 4.20 10.25
C LEU A 119 17.04 3.90 11.76
N GLU A 120 16.08 3.12 12.25
CA GLU A 120 16.04 2.70 13.66
C GLU A 120 17.33 1.97 14.06
N ARG A 121 17.79 1.02 13.24
CA ARG A 121 19.07 0.31 13.49
C ARG A 121 20.27 1.23 13.43
N TYR A 122 20.33 2.13 12.46
CA TYR A 122 21.42 3.11 12.37
C TYR A 122 21.51 3.93 13.66
N PHE A 123 20.41 4.49 14.15
CA PHE A 123 20.41 5.31 15.35
C PHE A 123 20.58 4.53 16.66
N ALA A 124 20.37 3.21 16.65
CA ALA A 124 20.67 2.31 17.76
C ALA A 124 22.15 1.90 17.82
N GLU A 125 22.83 1.85 16.67
CA GLU A 125 24.21 1.38 16.54
C GLU A 125 25.16 2.56 16.18
N GLU A 126 25.54 2.68 14.91
CA GLU A 126 26.51 3.65 14.37
C GLU A 126 26.17 5.11 14.69
N GLY A 127 24.88 5.45 14.70
CA GLY A 127 24.34 6.78 14.95
C GLY A 127 23.93 7.05 16.39
N SER A 128 24.34 6.21 17.36
CA SER A 128 23.99 6.35 18.78
C SER A 128 24.49 7.66 19.41
N SER A 129 25.57 8.26 18.88
CA SER A 129 26.13 9.54 19.34
C SER A 129 25.70 10.75 18.50
N GLU A 130 24.86 10.55 17.48
CA GLU A 130 24.39 11.65 16.63
C GLU A 130 23.56 12.67 17.44
N PRO A 131 23.82 13.99 17.30
CA PRO A 131 23.09 15.04 18.02
C PRO A 131 21.69 15.27 17.44
N GLU A 132 21.45 14.82 16.21
CA GLU A 132 20.17 14.91 15.52
C GLU A 132 19.71 13.51 15.11
N VAL A 133 18.41 13.28 15.14
CA VAL A 133 17.77 12.02 14.78
C VAL A 133 16.78 12.29 13.66
N LEU A 134 16.96 11.57 12.55
CA LEU A 134 16.07 11.59 11.40
C LEU A 134 15.05 10.46 11.52
N LEU A 135 13.76 10.82 11.53
CA LEU A 135 12.67 9.86 11.70
C LEU A 135 11.57 10.06 10.65
N ILE A 136 10.97 8.97 10.21
CA ILE A 136 9.84 8.98 9.27
C ILE A 136 8.62 8.39 10.00
N PRO A 137 7.65 9.21 10.45
CA PRO A 137 6.51 8.74 11.24
C PRO A 137 5.68 7.67 10.51
N GLN A 138 4.97 6.83 11.27
CA GLN A 138 3.96 5.94 10.68
C GLN A 138 2.79 6.77 10.14
N GLY A 139 2.21 6.34 9.02
CA GLY A 139 1.11 7.05 8.35
C GLY A 139 1.52 8.35 7.63
N SER A 140 2.80 8.75 7.71
CA SER A 140 3.36 9.88 6.98
C SER A 140 4.60 9.44 6.20
N TYR A 141 4.83 10.10 5.07
CA TYR A 141 6.05 9.96 4.29
C TYR A 141 7.03 11.11 4.50
N VAL A 142 6.68 12.07 5.37
CA VAL A 142 7.49 13.27 5.63
C VAL A 142 8.57 12.97 6.68
N PRO A 143 9.87 13.05 6.34
CA PRO A 143 10.96 12.93 7.30
C PRO A 143 11.00 14.15 8.23
N VAL A 144 11.27 13.89 9.51
CA VAL A 144 11.38 14.90 10.56
C VAL A 144 12.76 14.78 11.18
N LEU A 145 13.44 15.92 11.32
CA LEU A 145 14.71 16.01 12.03
C LEU A 145 14.45 16.52 13.45
N ARG A 146 14.94 15.80 14.46
CA ARG A 146 14.82 16.20 15.88
C ARG A 146 16.19 16.22 16.54
N ARG A 147 16.44 17.21 17.41
CA ARG A 147 17.62 17.19 18.27
C ARG A 147 17.46 16.11 19.34
N ARG A 148 18.49 15.29 19.53
CA ARG A 148 18.56 14.31 20.62
C ARG A 148 18.82 15.06 21.92
N GLU A 149 17.91 14.95 22.88
CA GLU A 149 18.15 15.39 24.25
C GLU A 149 19.20 14.44 24.85
N GLN A 150 20.43 14.90 25.01
CA GLN A 150 21.45 14.14 25.73
C GLN A 150 21.02 14.01 27.20
N PRO A 151 21.25 12.86 27.85
CA PRO A 151 21.08 12.76 29.29
C PRO A 151 22.12 13.68 29.93
N GLN A 152 21.67 14.84 30.39
CA GLN A 152 22.48 15.68 31.26
C GLN A 152 22.74 14.88 32.55
N PRO A 153 24.00 14.77 33.03
CA PRO A 153 24.25 14.17 34.33
C PRO A 153 23.38 14.88 35.38
N PRO A 154 22.90 14.16 36.42
CA PRO A 154 21.91 14.70 37.35
C PRO A 154 22.58 15.74 38.25
N ASP A 155 22.76 16.95 37.74
CA ASP A 155 23.02 18.11 38.58
C ASP A 155 21.67 18.57 39.14
N LEU A 156 21.60 18.44 40.45
CA LEU A 156 20.57 18.88 41.39
C LEU A 156 19.49 19.78 40.80
N VAL A 157 18.29 19.18 40.68
CA VAL A 157 16.96 19.77 40.60
C VAL A 157 16.93 21.31 40.65
N VAL A 158 16.83 21.93 39.47
CA VAL A 158 15.92 23.05 39.27
C VAL A 158 15.09 22.70 38.05
N VAL A 159 13.90 22.15 38.29
CA VAL A 159 12.85 22.04 37.27
C VAL A 159 12.45 23.49 36.95
N PRO A 160 12.78 24.03 35.76
CA PRO A 160 12.13 25.26 35.34
C PRO A 160 10.72 24.87 34.96
N GLU A 161 9.73 25.32 35.74
CA GLU A 161 8.33 25.24 35.34
C GLU A 161 8.16 25.93 33.99
N ARG A 162 8.10 25.13 32.91
CA ARG A 162 7.63 25.62 31.62
C ARG A 162 6.10 25.68 31.71
N PRO A 163 5.46 26.83 31.46
CA PRO A 163 4.01 26.92 31.48
C PRO A 163 3.44 25.98 30.42
N THR A 164 2.76 24.92 30.86
CA THR A 164 2.10 23.95 29.99
C THR A 164 0.88 24.62 29.36
N ARG A 165 1.09 25.24 28.20
CA ARG A 165 0.02 25.78 27.33
C ARG A 165 -0.76 24.66 26.61
N THR A 166 -1.11 23.59 27.33
CA THR A 166 -1.83 22.42 26.80
C THR A 166 -2.78 21.82 27.86
N SER A 167 -3.63 22.67 28.47
CA SER A 167 -4.56 22.24 29.52
C SER A 167 -5.98 21.91 29.02
N ARG A 168 -6.45 22.47 27.90
CA ARG A 168 -7.87 22.28 27.48
C ARG A 168 -8.10 21.09 26.54
N LEU A 169 -7.16 20.77 25.65
CA LEU A 169 -7.33 19.68 24.67
C LEU A 169 -7.07 18.29 25.28
N VAL A 170 -6.15 18.18 26.24
CA VAL A 170 -5.89 16.92 26.95
C VAL A 170 -7.06 16.56 27.87
N LEU A 171 -7.69 17.55 28.53
CA LEU A 171 -8.94 17.32 29.28
C LEU A 171 -10.12 16.95 28.36
N ALA A 172 -10.23 17.55 27.18
CA ALA A 172 -11.28 17.20 26.21
C ALA A 172 -11.12 15.78 25.63
N LEU A 173 -9.90 15.36 25.35
CA LEU A 173 -9.60 14.01 24.84
C LEU A 173 -9.72 12.93 25.91
N ALA A 174 -9.38 13.22 27.17
CA ALA A 174 -9.64 12.33 28.30
C ALA A 174 -11.15 12.17 28.58
N GLY A 175 -11.93 13.26 28.42
CA GLY A 175 -13.39 13.19 28.51
C GLY A 175 -14.00 12.30 27.43
N LEU A 176 -13.51 12.40 26.19
CA LEU A 176 -14.00 11.60 25.07
C LEU A 176 -13.68 10.10 25.22
N SER A 177 -12.50 9.75 25.75
CA SER A 177 -12.16 8.34 26.01
C SER A 177 -13.01 7.74 27.13
N GLY A 178 -13.34 8.53 28.16
CA GLY A 178 -14.27 8.12 29.21
C GLY A 178 -15.68 7.88 28.68
N VAL A 179 -16.21 8.79 27.86
CA VAL A 179 -17.52 8.62 27.24
C VAL A 179 -17.56 7.40 26.31
N LEU A 180 -16.52 7.18 25.50
CA LEU A 180 -16.45 6.02 24.62
C LEU A 180 -16.40 4.70 25.40
N ALA A 181 -15.66 4.65 26.52
CA ALA A 181 -15.62 3.47 27.38
C ALA A 181 -16.98 3.18 28.03
N ILE A 182 -17.72 4.22 28.44
CA ILE A 182 -19.07 4.09 28.97
C ILE A 182 -20.04 3.59 27.88
N VAL A 183 -19.97 4.14 26.66
CA VAL A 183 -20.79 3.70 25.54
C VAL A 183 -20.49 2.24 25.16
N CYS A 184 -19.22 1.86 25.06
CA CYS A 184 -18.82 0.47 24.84
C CYS A 184 -19.31 -0.45 25.96
N GLY A 185 -19.21 -0.02 27.23
CA GLY A 185 -19.70 -0.77 28.37
C GLY A 185 -21.22 -0.95 28.35
N VAL A 186 -21.97 0.11 28.02
CA VAL A 186 -23.44 0.06 27.89
C VAL A 186 -23.86 -0.82 26.71
N LEU A 187 -23.19 -0.72 25.56
CA LEU A 187 -23.47 -1.56 24.40
C LEU A 187 -23.13 -3.03 24.68
N LEU A 188 -22.00 -3.31 25.34
CA LEU A 188 -21.64 -4.67 25.75
C LEU A 188 -22.66 -5.21 26.76
N PHE A 189 -23.07 -4.40 27.73
CA PHE A 189 -24.10 -4.76 28.69
C PHE A 189 -25.46 -5.00 28.04
N GLN A 190 -25.83 -4.21 27.02
CA GLN A 190 -27.02 -4.44 26.21
C GLN A 190 -26.89 -5.78 25.49
N VAL A 191 -25.78 -6.07 24.82
CA VAL A 191 -25.53 -7.36 24.13
C VAL A 191 -25.58 -8.55 25.09
N LEU A 192 -25.00 -8.43 26.29
CA LEU A 192 -25.03 -9.46 27.32
C LEU A 192 -26.40 -9.58 28.00
N ARG A 193 -27.20 -8.52 27.99
CA ARG A 193 -28.58 -8.50 28.50
C ARG A 193 -29.63 -8.80 27.44
N VAL A 194 -29.28 -8.89 26.15
CA VAL A 194 -30.16 -9.51 25.16
C VAL A 194 -30.27 -10.95 25.62
N PRO A 195 -31.41 -11.38 26.21
CA PRO A 195 -31.61 -12.78 26.48
C PRO A 195 -31.45 -13.47 25.14
N GLY A 196 -30.68 -14.56 25.09
CA GLY A 196 -30.43 -15.32 23.88
C GLY A 196 -31.74 -15.85 23.29
N ASN A 197 -32.50 -14.99 22.61
CA ASN A 197 -33.50 -15.36 21.64
C ASN A 197 -32.78 -15.71 20.33
N ALA A 198 -31.75 -16.56 20.46
CA ALA A 198 -31.32 -17.47 19.41
C ALA A 198 -32.32 -18.64 19.24
N GLY A 199 -33.51 -18.53 19.86
CA GLY A 199 -34.71 -19.22 19.42
C GLY A 199 -35.45 -18.31 18.44
N SER A 200 -35.19 -18.52 17.16
CA SER A 200 -36.21 -18.68 16.13
C SER A 200 -37.58 -18.11 16.50
N GLY A 201 -38.02 -17.02 15.86
CA GLY A 201 -39.44 -16.68 15.83
C GLY A 201 -40.27 -17.92 15.44
N PRO A 202 -41.58 -17.98 15.75
CA PRO A 202 -42.40 -19.18 15.54
C PRO A 202 -42.25 -19.79 14.14
N THR A 203 -41.99 -18.96 13.13
CA THR A 203 -41.71 -19.33 11.75
C THR A 203 -40.41 -20.13 11.56
N VAL A 204 -39.31 -19.73 12.21
CA VAL A 204 -38.01 -20.41 12.06
C VAL A 204 -38.01 -21.73 12.85
N LYS A 205 -38.74 -21.79 13.96
CA LYS A 205 -38.89 -23.04 14.72
C LYS A 205 -39.73 -24.06 13.95
N ALA A 206 -40.85 -23.64 13.36
CA ALA A 206 -41.65 -24.47 12.47
C ALA A 206 -40.88 -24.93 11.21
N PHE A 207 -39.97 -24.08 10.70
CA PHE A 207 -39.07 -24.46 9.63
C PHE A 207 -38.11 -25.58 10.05
N TRP A 208 -37.47 -25.48 11.21
CA TRP A 208 -36.52 -26.50 11.70
C TRP A 208 -37.18 -27.81 12.14
N GLU A 209 -38.40 -27.78 12.69
CA GLU A 209 -39.17 -28.99 13.05
C GLU A 209 -39.42 -29.90 11.82
N ARG A 210 -39.42 -29.34 10.59
CA ARG A 210 -39.52 -30.12 9.35
C ARG A 210 -38.32 -31.05 9.12
N PHE A 211 -37.15 -30.70 9.67
CA PHE A 211 -35.87 -31.40 9.49
C PHE A 211 -35.50 -32.28 10.70
N GLU A 212 -36.17 -32.15 11.84
CA GLU A 212 -35.98 -32.95 13.07
C GLU A 212 -36.65 -34.34 13.02
N GLY A 213 -36.86 -34.92 11.84
CA GLY A 213 -37.33 -36.30 11.68
C GLY A 213 -36.19 -37.32 11.71
N ASP A 214 -36.52 -38.62 11.73
CA ASP A 214 -35.58 -39.77 11.64
C ASP A 214 -34.91 -39.92 10.25
N GLN A 215 -34.74 -38.81 9.53
CA GLN A 215 -34.13 -38.76 8.21
C GLN A 215 -32.76 -38.11 8.34
N GLN A 216 -31.71 -38.76 7.82
CA GLN A 216 -30.37 -38.17 7.77
C GLN A 216 -30.40 -36.91 6.89
N THR A 217 -30.42 -35.74 7.53
CA THR A 217 -30.40 -34.45 6.83
C THR A 217 -28.95 -33.98 6.71
N SER A 218 -28.39 -34.06 5.50
CA SER A 218 -27.06 -33.52 5.20
C SER A 218 -27.17 -32.03 4.85
N VAL A 219 -26.53 -31.17 5.63
CA VAL A 219 -26.48 -29.73 5.37
C VAL A 219 -25.22 -29.43 4.58
N ILE A 220 -25.39 -29.03 3.32
CA ILE A 220 -24.28 -28.63 2.45
C ILE A 220 -24.25 -27.11 2.42
N LEU A 221 -23.17 -26.54 2.97
CA LEU A 221 -22.91 -25.12 2.87
C LEU A 221 -22.64 -24.79 1.40
N ALA A 222 -23.35 -23.78 0.87
CA ALA A 222 -23.11 -23.26 -0.45
C ALA A 222 -21.70 -22.63 -0.48
N ASP A 223 -20.72 -23.45 -0.81
CA ASP A 223 -19.37 -23.00 -1.10
C ASP A 223 -19.34 -22.68 -2.60
N SER A 224 -18.86 -21.48 -2.92
CA SER A 224 -18.53 -21.02 -4.28
C SER A 224 -17.73 -22.05 -5.10
N ALA A 225 -17.06 -22.99 -4.42
CA ALA A 225 -16.37 -24.11 -5.03
C ALA A 225 -17.24 -24.97 -5.97
N LEU A 226 -18.52 -25.22 -5.67
CA LEU A 226 -19.37 -26.06 -6.54
C LEU A 226 -19.59 -25.41 -7.91
N ALA A 227 -19.83 -24.09 -7.93
CA ALA A 227 -20.02 -23.35 -9.17
C ALA A 227 -18.74 -23.34 -10.02
N ALA A 228 -17.57 -23.12 -9.38
CA ALA A 228 -16.29 -23.14 -10.07
C ALA A 228 -15.95 -24.51 -10.67
N VAL A 229 -16.31 -25.60 -9.98
CA VAL A 229 -16.06 -26.97 -10.49
C VAL A 229 -17.00 -27.34 -11.64
N GLN A 230 -18.27 -26.92 -11.60
CA GLN A 230 -19.20 -27.14 -12.71
C GLN A 230 -18.76 -26.38 -13.97
N ASP A 231 -18.26 -25.16 -13.80
CA ASP A 231 -17.74 -24.33 -14.89
C ASP A 231 -16.47 -24.95 -15.49
N ALA A 232 -15.55 -25.44 -14.65
CA ALA A 232 -14.31 -26.08 -15.08
C ALA A 232 -14.52 -27.45 -15.76
N LEU A 233 -15.54 -28.20 -15.37
CA LEU A 233 -15.83 -29.54 -15.93
C LEU A 233 -16.82 -29.50 -17.10
N GLU A 234 -17.38 -28.32 -17.43
CA GLU A 234 -18.48 -28.13 -18.41
C GLU A 234 -19.64 -29.14 -18.24
N ALA A 235 -19.81 -29.68 -17.03
CA ALA A 235 -20.73 -30.78 -16.76
C ALA A 235 -21.47 -30.57 -15.43
N PRO A 236 -22.77 -30.91 -15.38
CA PRO A 236 -23.55 -30.77 -14.15
C PRO A 236 -23.11 -31.82 -13.12
N VAL A 237 -22.47 -31.38 -12.03
CA VAL A 237 -22.10 -32.22 -10.89
C VAL A 237 -23.28 -32.30 -9.92
N SER A 238 -23.68 -33.52 -9.53
CA SER A 238 -24.77 -33.71 -8.57
C SER A 238 -24.33 -33.39 -7.14
N VAL A 239 -25.28 -32.98 -6.31
CA VAL A 239 -25.04 -32.61 -4.91
C VAL A 239 -24.51 -33.81 -4.10
N ASP A 240 -25.00 -35.02 -4.38
CA ASP A 240 -24.52 -36.25 -3.74
C ASP A 240 -23.06 -36.56 -4.08
N GLN A 241 -22.67 -36.34 -5.34
CA GLN A 241 -21.27 -36.53 -5.78
C GLN A 241 -20.34 -35.50 -5.13
N TYR A 242 -20.77 -34.24 -5.02
CA TYR A 242 -20.05 -33.19 -4.31
C TYR A 242 -19.85 -33.54 -2.83
N ALA A 243 -20.91 -34.01 -2.16
CA ALA A 243 -20.88 -34.37 -0.74
C ALA A 243 -19.94 -35.55 -0.44
N GLN A 244 -19.85 -36.52 -1.36
CA GLN A 244 -19.01 -37.71 -1.20
C GLN A 244 -17.51 -37.46 -1.45
N ARG A 245 -17.12 -36.25 -1.92
CA ARG A 245 -15.72 -35.84 -2.21
C ARG A 245 -14.97 -36.81 -3.14
N GLN A 246 -15.67 -37.54 -4.00
CA GLN A 246 -15.07 -38.51 -4.94
C GLN A 246 -14.56 -37.81 -6.22
N TRP A 247 -13.66 -36.85 -6.03
CA TRP A 247 -13.15 -35.98 -7.10
C TRP A 247 -12.34 -36.73 -8.16
N ASP A 248 -11.62 -37.77 -7.75
CA ASP A 248 -10.76 -38.56 -8.64
C ASP A 248 -11.53 -39.31 -9.74
N GLY A 249 -12.78 -39.71 -9.45
CA GLY A 249 -13.64 -40.39 -10.43
C GLY A 249 -14.24 -39.42 -11.45
N LEU A 250 -14.67 -38.24 -10.98
CA LEU A 250 -15.24 -37.19 -11.82
C LEU A 250 -14.22 -36.61 -12.81
N LEU A 251 -13.00 -36.39 -12.33
CA LEU A 251 -11.87 -35.95 -13.17
C LEU A 251 -11.55 -37.01 -14.22
N LYS A 252 -11.47 -38.30 -13.87
CA LYS A 252 -11.19 -39.35 -14.87
C LYS A 252 -12.29 -39.53 -15.92
N GLN A 253 -13.52 -39.16 -15.62
CA GLN A 253 -14.67 -39.34 -16.50
C GLN A 253 -14.85 -38.17 -17.48
N HIS A 254 -14.42 -36.96 -17.11
CA HIS A 254 -14.65 -35.74 -17.90
C HIS A 254 -13.37 -35.01 -18.31
N ALA A 255 -12.22 -35.28 -17.67
CA ALA A 255 -10.95 -34.83 -18.19
C ALA A 255 -10.61 -35.66 -19.41
N GLY A 256 -10.49 -34.97 -20.56
CA GLY A 256 -9.73 -35.45 -21.69
C GLY A 256 -8.31 -35.86 -21.25
N SER A 257 -7.66 -36.66 -22.09
CA SER A 257 -6.31 -37.21 -21.96
C SER A 257 -5.40 -36.46 -20.95
N PRO A 258 -4.64 -37.17 -20.09
CA PRO A 258 -3.75 -36.58 -19.08
C PRO A 258 -2.75 -35.52 -19.57
N ASP A 259 -2.59 -35.36 -20.90
CA ASP A 259 -1.81 -34.29 -21.53
C ASP A 259 -2.43 -32.88 -21.40
N GLU A 260 -3.76 -32.74 -21.24
CA GLU A 260 -4.42 -31.41 -21.10
C GLU A 260 -4.36 -30.84 -19.68
N MET A 261 -4.19 -31.69 -18.66
CA MET A 261 -4.15 -31.30 -17.25
C MET A 261 -2.79 -30.78 -16.76
N ALA A 262 -1.74 -30.83 -17.59
CA ALA A 262 -0.40 -30.34 -17.25
C ALA A 262 -0.19 -28.84 -17.53
N LEU A 263 -1.21 -28.13 -18.04
CA LEU A 263 -1.13 -26.73 -18.45
C LEU A 263 -2.02 -25.76 -17.63
N LEU A 264 -2.61 -26.22 -16.52
CA LEU A 264 -3.32 -25.41 -15.53
C LEU A 264 -2.58 -25.44 -14.18
#